data_AF-A0A6T0F941-F1
#
_entry.id   AF-A0A6T0F941-F1
#
_cell.length_a   1.000
_cell.length_b   1.000
_cell.length_c   1.000
_cell.angle_alpha   90.00
_cell.angle_beta   90.00
_cell.angle_gamma   90.00
#
_symmetry.space_group_name_H-M   'P 1'
#
loop_
_entity.id
_entity.type
_entity.pdbx_description
1 polymer ?
#
loop_
_entity_poly.entity_id
_entity_poly.type
_entity_poly.pdbx_seq_one_letter_code
_entity_poly.pdbx_strand_id
1 'polypeptide(L)'
;MAARPPVQTPPPEQEMLTVSWLSKRPEVLDRLLRGGENPRVALNYGAMFRECCRHEALVAQLLSPPHCRQTYVLFGFIESPFFDVASDAFASLRELLTKHRAVAARFLEAQYDDFFAQYHLLLRSENYVTKRQSLKLLSDLLLDRSNFATMTRYITSTDHLKTIMNLLRDGSATIQMEAFHVFKIYVANPNKGAAVHDLLLRNKERLQAFLAAFQNDRADEQFAEEKRFVMDEIARLEPR
;
A
#
# COMPACT_ATOMS: atom_id res chain seq x y z
N MET A 1 -14.15 -26.28 30.36
CA MET A 1 -13.31 -25.29 29.64
C MET A 1 -13.37 -23.98 30.40
N ALA A 2 -12.32 -23.62 31.14
CA ALA A 2 -12.28 -22.35 31.85
C ALA A 2 -12.07 -21.20 30.85
N ALA A 3 -12.97 -20.22 30.87
CA ALA A 3 -12.83 -19.00 30.06
C ALA A 3 -11.51 -18.31 30.44
N ARG A 4 -10.70 -17.94 29.43
CA ARG A 4 -9.52 -17.10 29.67
C ARG A 4 -9.98 -15.80 30.32
N PRO A 5 -9.34 -15.34 31.41
CA PRO A 5 -9.68 -14.07 32.02
C PRO A 5 -9.50 -12.95 30.98
N PRO A 6 -10.30 -11.88 31.05
CA PRO A 6 -10.13 -10.73 30.17
C PRO A 6 -8.73 -10.16 30.36
N VAL A 7 -8.05 -9.90 29.24
CA VAL A 7 -6.75 -9.21 29.23
C VAL A 7 -7.02 -7.82 29.80
N GLN A 8 -6.59 -7.57 31.05
CA GLN A 8 -6.65 -6.23 31.64
C GLN A 8 -5.67 -5.35 30.86
N THR A 9 -6.17 -4.26 30.27
CA THR A 9 -5.30 -3.24 29.69
C THR A 9 -4.49 -2.60 30.82
N PRO A 10 -3.16 -2.57 30.72
CA PRO A 10 -2.32 -1.97 31.76
C PRO A 10 -2.62 -0.47 31.90
N PRO A 11 -2.37 0.13 33.08
CA PRO A 11 -2.50 1.57 33.28
C PRO A 11 -1.62 2.36 32.28
N PRO A 12 -2.06 3.54 31.81
CA PRO A 12 -1.32 4.35 30.82
C PRO A 12 0.14 4.65 31.19
N GLU A 13 0.44 4.79 32.49
CA GLU A 13 1.80 5.01 32.99
C GLU A 13 2.73 3.81 32.70
N GLN A 14 2.24 2.58 32.80
CA GLN A 14 3.01 1.37 32.50
C GLN A 14 3.22 1.17 31.00
N GLU A 15 2.23 1.56 30.18
CA GLU A 15 2.38 1.58 28.71
C GLU A 15 3.49 2.56 28.29
N MET A 16 3.51 3.77 28.86
CA MET A 16 4.57 4.74 28.59
C MET A 16 5.96 4.25 29.02
N LEU A 17 6.06 3.54 30.15
CA LEU A 17 7.32 2.92 30.60
C LEU A 17 7.79 1.82 29.63
N THR A 18 6.87 1.00 29.12
CA THR A 18 7.18 -0.08 28.18
C THR A 18 7.63 0.46 26.83
N VAL A 19 6.95 1.48 26.30
CA VAL A 19 7.35 2.16 25.06
C VAL A 19 8.73 2.80 25.21
N SER A 20 8.99 3.47 26.34
CA SER A 20 10.31 4.05 26.65
C SER A 20 11.40 2.97 26.74
N TRP A 21 11.07 1.82 27.33
CA TRP A 21 11.99 0.68 27.43
C TRP A 21 12.31 0.05 26.07
N LEU A 22 11.30 -0.12 25.21
CA LEU A 22 11.44 -0.65 23.84
C LEU A 22 12.19 0.31 22.94
N SER A 23 11.96 1.61 23.07
CA SER A 23 12.65 2.63 22.26
C SER A 23 14.17 2.60 22.49
N LYS A 24 14.59 2.22 23.71
CA LYS A 24 16.00 2.05 24.07
C LYS A 24 16.60 0.71 23.59
N ARG A 25 15.80 -0.17 22.98
CA ARG A 25 16.17 -1.55 22.57
C ARG A 25 15.62 -1.90 21.20
N PRO A 26 16.11 -1.24 20.12
CA PRO A 26 15.66 -1.49 18.75
C PRO A 26 15.81 -2.97 18.33
N GLU A 27 16.78 -3.69 18.87
CA GLU A 27 17.02 -5.09 18.59
C GLU A 27 15.83 -6.00 18.91
N VAL A 28 14.97 -5.59 19.85
CA VAL A 28 13.74 -6.31 20.16
C VAL A 28 12.74 -6.16 19.01
N LEU A 29 12.60 -4.95 18.47
CA LEU A 29 11.71 -4.69 17.33
C LEU A 29 12.20 -5.40 16.06
N ASP A 30 13.52 -5.44 15.84
CA ASP A 30 14.12 -6.17 14.73
C ASP A 30 13.87 -7.69 14.84
N ARG A 31 13.93 -8.25 16.06
CA ARG A 31 13.57 -9.66 16.31
C ARG A 31 12.09 -9.92 16.08
N LEU A 32 11.23 -8.96 16.46
CA LEU A 32 9.79 -9.06 16.19
C LEU A 32 9.51 -9.14 14.68
N LEU A 33 10.17 -8.29 13.88
CA LEU A 33 10.08 -8.32 12.42
C LEU A 33 10.51 -9.67 11.84
N ARG A 34 11.61 -10.25 12.31
CA ARG A 34 12.17 -11.53 11.81
C ARG A 34 11.39 -12.77 12.27
N GLY A 35 10.37 -12.63 13.11
CA GLY A 35 9.56 -13.75 13.57
C GLY A 35 8.89 -14.55 12.44
N GLY A 36 8.70 -13.94 11.27
CA GLY A 36 8.20 -14.58 10.05
C GLY A 36 9.10 -15.71 9.52
N GLU A 37 10.37 -15.78 9.92
CA GLU A 37 11.31 -16.85 9.54
C GLU A 37 10.88 -18.22 10.09
N ASN A 38 10.10 -18.25 11.18
CA ASN A 38 9.55 -19.48 11.75
C ASN A 38 8.01 -19.49 11.67
N PRO A 39 7.42 -20.20 10.68
CA PRO A 39 5.97 -20.23 10.47
C PRO A 39 5.16 -20.62 11.71
N ARG A 40 5.71 -21.44 12.62
CA ARG A 40 4.99 -21.90 13.83
C ARG A 40 4.70 -20.78 14.83
N VAL A 41 5.51 -19.73 14.81
CA VAL A 41 5.39 -18.60 15.76
C VAL A 41 5.15 -17.27 15.07
N ALA A 42 5.23 -17.21 13.74
CA ALA A 42 5.10 -16.00 12.93
C ALA A 42 3.92 -15.12 13.35
N LEU A 43 2.72 -15.70 13.51
CA LEU A 43 1.51 -14.95 13.89
C LEU A 43 1.61 -14.29 15.27
N ASN A 44 2.31 -14.91 16.23
CA ASN A 44 2.52 -14.31 17.56
C ASN A 44 3.45 -13.11 17.47
N TYR A 45 4.52 -13.24 16.67
CA TYR A 45 5.47 -12.16 16.43
C TYR A 45 4.81 -10.99 15.70
N GLY A 46 4.02 -11.26 14.66
CA GLY A 46 3.26 -10.23 13.96
C GLY A 46 2.22 -9.53 14.83
N ALA A 47 1.52 -10.25 15.70
CA ALA A 47 0.61 -9.65 16.67
C ALA A 47 1.35 -8.70 17.63
N MET A 48 2.47 -9.14 18.22
CA MET A 48 3.30 -8.29 19.09
C MET A 48 3.88 -7.08 18.34
N PHE A 49 4.32 -7.27 17.10
CA PHE A 49 4.83 -6.19 16.26
C PHE A 49 3.75 -5.14 15.98
N ARG A 50 2.54 -5.56 15.62
CA ARG A 50 1.40 -4.66 15.37
C ARG A 50 0.98 -3.88 16.62
N GLU A 51 1.06 -4.49 17.81
CA GLU A 51 0.89 -3.75 19.06
C GLU A 51 1.95 -2.65 19.23
N CYS A 52 3.22 -2.93 18.90
CA CYS A 52 4.26 -1.90 18.89
C CYS A 52 3.96 -0.78 17.87
N CYS A 53 3.37 -1.11 16.72
CA CYS A 53 2.99 -0.14 15.70
C CYS A 53 1.90 0.84 16.14
N ARG A 54 1.21 0.62 17.27
CA ARG A 54 0.24 1.57 17.83
C ARG A 54 0.88 2.81 18.44
N HIS A 55 2.19 2.77 18.68
CA HIS A 55 2.93 3.85 19.33
C HIS A 55 3.82 4.57 18.32
N GLU A 56 3.57 5.88 18.14
CA GLU A 56 4.24 6.69 17.13
C GLU A 56 5.76 6.68 17.29
N ALA A 57 6.26 6.74 18.53
CA ALA A 57 7.68 6.74 18.83
C ALA A 57 8.40 5.48 18.30
N LEU A 58 7.77 4.31 18.44
CA LEU A 58 8.32 3.04 17.97
C LEU A 58 8.28 2.95 16.45
N VAL A 59 7.18 3.39 15.82
CA VAL A 59 7.07 3.45 14.36
C VAL A 59 8.07 4.43 13.76
N ALA A 60 8.25 5.59 14.38
CA ALA A 60 9.25 6.57 13.94
C ALA A 60 10.67 6.01 14.00
N GLN A 61 11.00 5.26 15.06
CA GLN A 61 12.28 4.58 15.17
C GLN A 61 12.45 3.48 14.11
N LEU A 62 11.44 2.61 13.93
CA LEU A 62 11.43 1.55 12.92
C LEU A 62 11.60 2.08 11.49
N LEU A 63 10.98 3.22 11.18
CA LEU A 63 11.04 3.84 9.85
C LEU A 63 12.22 4.81 9.68
N SER A 64 13.04 5.01 10.71
CA SER A 64 14.25 5.83 10.63
C SER A 64 15.47 5.01 10.19
N PRO A 65 16.40 5.57 9.39
CA PRO A 65 17.67 4.93 9.13
C PRO A 65 18.50 4.72 10.42
N PRO A 66 19.24 3.60 10.59
CA PRO A 66 19.35 2.48 9.65
C PRO A 66 18.25 1.41 9.78
N HIS A 67 17.39 1.48 10.80
CA HIS A 67 16.39 0.46 11.14
C HIS A 67 15.35 0.23 10.04
N CYS A 68 15.04 1.27 9.25
CA CYS A 68 14.10 1.17 8.15
C CYS A 68 14.44 0.07 7.14
N ARG A 69 15.72 -0.30 6.98
CA ARG A 69 16.12 -1.41 6.12
C ARG A 69 15.63 -2.77 6.61
N GLN A 70 15.47 -2.95 7.92
CA GLN A 70 15.01 -4.23 8.48
C GLN A 70 13.52 -4.46 8.19
N THR A 71 12.72 -3.40 8.01
CA THR A 71 11.29 -3.54 7.70
C THR A 71 11.06 -4.18 6.32
N TYR A 72 12.06 -4.14 5.43
CA TYR A 72 11.97 -4.72 4.10
C TYR A 72 11.89 -6.25 4.09
N VAL A 73 12.24 -6.90 5.21
CA VAL A 73 12.03 -8.35 5.37
C VAL A 73 10.54 -8.72 5.19
N LEU A 74 9.62 -7.79 5.49
CA LEU A 74 8.19 -7.99 5.31
C LEU A 74 7.82 -8.28 3.86
N PHE A 75 8.49 -7.66 2.86
CA PHE A 75 8.24 -7.95 1.45
C PHE A 75 8.52 -9.42 1.12
N GLY A 76 9.58 -10.00 1.68
CA GLY A 76 9.89 -11.42 1.53
C GLY A 76 8.83 -12.31 2.17
N PHE A 77 8.35 -11.95 3.37
CA PHE A 77 7.29 -12.72 4.04
C PHE A 77 5.92 -12.61 3.35
N ILE A 78 5.61 -11.47 2.74
CA ILE A 78 4.37 -11.26 1.97
C ILE A 78 4.30 -12.20 0.75
N GLU A 79 5.44 -12.56 0.16
CA GLU A 79 5.52 -13.54 -0.93
C GLU A 79 5.72 -14.98 -0.44
N SER A 80 5.53 -15.24 0.87
CA SER A 80 5.58 -16.59 1.42
C SER A 80 4.51 -17.50 0.81
N PRO A 81 4.80 -18.80 0.55
CA PRO A 81 3.80 -19.76 0.14
C PRO A 81 2.79 -20.09 1.25
N PHE A 82 3.12 -19.77 2.51
CA PHE A 82 2.22 -19.96 3.65
C PHE A 82 1.29 -18.75 3.78
N PHE A 83 0.02 -18.96 3.46
CA PHE A 83 -0.99 -17.90 3.39
C PHE A 83 -1.13 -17.10 4.69
N ASP A 84 -1.08 -17.77 5.84
CA ASP A 84 -1.17 -17.16 7.16
C ASP A 84 0.02 -16.23 7.44
N VAL A 85 1.25 -16.68 7.14
CA VAL A 85 2.47 -15.86 7.25
C VAL A 85 2.41 -14.67 6.31
N ALA A 86 2.04 -14.88 5.04
CA ALA A 86 1.95 -13.82 4.03
C ALA A 86 0.90 -12.76 4.40
N SER A 87 -0.29 -13.19 4.81
CA SER A 87 -1.38 -12.30 5.20
C SER A 87 -1.05 -11.50 6.45
N ASP A 88 -0.40 -12.12 7.43
CA ASP A 88 0.02 -11.46 8.67
C ASP A 88 1.15 -10.45 8.44
N ALA A 89 2.12 -10.79 7.59
CA ALA A 89 3.17 -9.87 7.15
C ALA A 89 2.58 -8.67 6.40
N PHE A 90 1.62 -8.89 5.51
CA PHE A 90 0.93 -7.81 4.80
C PHE A 90 0.16 -6.90 5.77
N ALA A 91 -0.54 -7.48 6.75
CA ALA A 91 -1.24 -6.71 7.78
C ALA A 91 -0.26 -5.83 8.59
N SER A 92 0.92 -6.36 8.89
CA SER A 92 1.99 -5.66 9.60
C SER A 92 2.59 -4.51 8.77
N LEU A 93 2.84 -4.73 7.48
CA LEU A 93 3.28 -3.68 6.54
C LEU A 93 2.23 -2.56 6.43
N ARG A 94 0.95 -2.93 6.27
CA ARG A 94 -0.15 -1.97 6.20
C ARG A 94 -0.23 -1.12 7.47
N GLU A 95 -0.19 -1.75 8.65
CA GLU A 95 -0.26 -1.01 9.92
C GLU A 95 0.92 -0.04 10.08
N LEU A 96 2.14 -0.49 9.76
CA LEU A 96 3.33 0.34 9.77
C LEU A 96 3.21 1.60 8.89
N LEU A 97 2.61 1.45 7.69
CA LEU A 97 2.49 2.53 6.70
C LEU A 97 1.25 3.41 6.87
N THR A 98 0.25 3.01 7.66
CA THR A 98 -1.05 3.72 7.71
C THR A 98 -1.45 4.20 9.09
N LYS A 99 -0.87 3.65 10.17
CA LYS A 99 -1.23 4.03 11.55
C LYS A 99 -0.80 5.45 11.90
N HIS A 100 0.45 5.79 11.62
CA HIS A 100 1.04 7.11 11.89
C HIS A 100 1.40 7.80 10.57
N ARG A 101 0.38 8.35 9.89
CA ARG A 101 0.45 8.85 8.50
C ARG A 101 1.57 9.87 8.27
N ALA A 102 1.79 10.80 9.21
CA ALA A 102 2.86 11.79 9.09
C ALA A 102 4.26 11.16 9.14
N VAL A 103 4.45 10.13 9.96
CA VAL A 103 5.71 9.38 10.05
C VAL A 103 5.94 8.59 8.77
N ALA A 104 4.91 7.85 8.32
CA ALA A 104 4.97 7.06 7.09
C ALA A 104 5.22 7.93 5.86
N ALA A 105 4.60 9.12 5.77
CA ALA A 105 4.83 10.06 4.68
C ALA A 105 6.30 10.48 4.55
N ARG A 106 6.92 10.87 5.67
CA ARG A 106 8.36 11.22 5.69
C ARG A 106 9.23 10.06 5.24
N PHE A 107 8.91 8.84 5.66
CA PHE A 107 9.62 7.63 5.24
C PHE A 107 9.47 7.36 3.74
N LEU A 108 8.24 7.38 3.23
CA LEU A 108 7.95 7.12 1.81
C LEU A 108 8.60 8.15 0.89
N GLU A 109 8.66 9.41 1.31
CA GLU A 109 9.35 10.46 0.57
C GLU A 109 10.87 10.24 0.58
N ALA A 110 11.46 9.99 1.75
CA ALA A 110 12.89 9.81 1.92
C ALA A 110 13.45 8.51 1.33
N GLN A 111 12.64 7.45 1.27
CA GLN A 111 13.03 6.11 0.79
C GLN A 111 12.27 5.70 -0.47
N TYR A 112 11.78 6.69 -1.23
CA TYR A 112 10.89 6.49 -2.35
C TYR A 112 11.36 5.42 -3.34
N ASP A 113 12.60 5.54 -3.84
CA ASP A 113 13.10 4.67 -4.91
C ASP A 113 13.24 3.23 -4.44
N ASP A 114 13.86 3.00 -3.28
CA ASP A 114 14.03 1.66 -2.70
C ASP A 114 12.69 1.03 -2.32
N PHE A 115 11.78 1.81 -1.73
CA PHE A 115 10.47 1.33 -1.31
C PHE A 115 9.64 0.91 -2.52
N PHE A 116 9.48 1.79 -3.51
CA PHE A 116 8.65 1.48 -4.68
C PHE A 116 9.28 0.42 -5.59
N ALA A 117 10.61 0.31 -5.65
CA ALA A 117 11.25 -0.81 -6.33
C ALA A 117 10.77 -2.17 -5.77
N GLN A 118 10.66 -2.30 -4.45
CA GLN A 118 10.18 -3.52 -3.79
C GLN A 118 8.66 -3.65 -3.86
N TYR A 119 7.93 -2.56 -3.65
CA TYR A 119 6.47 -2.54 -3.70
C TYR A 119 5.93 -2.95 -5.08
N HIS A 120 6.60 -2.54 -6.16
CA HIS A 120 6.22 -2.93 -7.51
C HIS A 120 6.38 -4.43 -7.80
N LEU A 121 7.20 -5.16 -7.03
CA LEU A 121 7.24 -6.63 -7.10
C LEU A 121 5.91 -7.22 -6.63
N LEU A 122 5.33 -6.69 -5.55
CA LEU A 122 4.04 -7.15 -5.02
C LEU A 122 2.88 -6.92 -6.02
N LEU A 123 2.91 -5.81 -6.78
CA LEU A 123 1.93 -5.54 -7.84
C LEU A 123 2.02 -6.54 -9.01
N ARG A 124 3.14 -7.25 -9.13
CA ARG A 124 3.40 -8.27 -10.15
C ARG A 124 3.36 -9.69 -9.57
N SER A 125 3.01 -9.85 -8.30
CA SER A 125 2.93 -11.16 -7.64
C SER A 125 1.95 -12.08 -8.37
N GLU A 126 2.29 -13.36 -8.48
CA GLU A 126 1.34 -14.38 -8.97
C GLU A 126 0.29 -14.72 -7.90
N ASN A 127 0.53 -14.35 -6.63
CA ASN A 127 -0.43 -14.53 -5.56
C ASN A 127 -1.55 -13.49 -5.68
N TYR A 128 -2.77 -13.98 -5.98
CA TYR A 128 -3.97 -13.17 -6.11
C TYR A 128 -4.20 -12.23 -4.90
N VAL A 129 -4.07 -12.75 -3.68
CA VAL A 129 -4.34 -11.99 -2.46
C VAL A 129 -3.29 -10.89 -2.28
N THR A 130 -2.01 -11.22 -2.44
CA THR A 130 -0.91 -10.25 -2.37
C THR A 130 -1.10 -9.15 -3.40
N LYS A 131 -1.32 -9.49 -4.68
CA LYS A 131 -1.52 -8.52 -5.76
C LYS A 131 -2.70 -7.59 -5.47
N ARG A 132 -3.87 -8.16 -5.10
CA ARG A 132 -5.08 -7.40 -4.79
C ARG A 132 -4.87 -6.45 -3.61
N GLN A 133 -4.35 -6.95 -2.48
CA GLN A 133 -4.16 -6.14 -1.28
C GLN A 133 -3.11 -5.04 -1.50
N SER A 134 -2.08 -5.32 -2.30
CA SER A 134 -1.05 -4.33 -2.66
C SER A 134 -1.60 -3.20 -3.52
N LEU A 135 -2.48 -3.48 -4.48
CA LEU A 135 -3.17 -2.44 -5.24
C LEU A 135 -4.08 -1.59 -4.36
N LYS A 136 -4.83 -2.23 -3.48
CA LYS A 136 -5.71 -1.52 -2.53
C LYS A 136 -4.91 -0.56 -1.64
N LEU A 137 -3.86 -1.07 -1.01
CA LEU A 137 -2.98 -0.28 -0.16
C LEU A 137 -2.28 0.83 -0.95
N LEU A 138 -1.89 0.59 -2.20
CA LEU A 138 -1.30 1.63 -3.05
C LEU A 138 -2.28 2.78 -3.26
N SER A 139 -3.54 2.48 -3.59
CA SER A 139 -4.58 3.50 -3.74
C SER A 139 -4.76 4.30 -2.44
N ASP A 140 -4.84 3.61 -1.29
CA ASP A 140 -4.98 4.26 0.01
C ASP A 140 -3.79 5.17 0.33
N LEU A 141 -2.56 4.74 0.04
CA LEU A 141 -1.35 5.53 0.26
C LEU A 141 -1.30 6.77 -0.64
N LEU A 142 -1.67 6.64 -1.92
CA LEU A 142 -1.64 7.75 -2.87
C LEU A 142 -2.74 8.79 -2.59
N LEU A 143 -3.89 8.36 -2.06
CA LEU A 143 -5.00 9.26 -1.72
C LEU A 143 -4.85 9.95 -0.36
N ASP A 144 -3.92 9.50 0.49
CA ASP A 144 -3.68 10.15 1.78
C ASP A 144 -3.05 11.53 1.61
N ARG A 145 -3.67 12.55 2.22
CA ARG A 145 -3.20 13.94 2.17
C ARG A 145 -1.75 14.13 2.66
N SER A 146 -1.30 13.29 3.59
CA SER A 146 0.07 13.37 4.13
C SER A 146 1.10 12.93 3.10
N ASN A 147 0.69 12.09 2.15
CA ASN A 147 1.53 11.51 1.09
C ASN A 147 1.49 12.33 -0.21
N PHE A 148 1.07 13.60 -0.17
CA PHE A 148 0.94 14.42 -1.38
C PHE A 148 2.23 14.48 -2.23
N ALA A 149 3.40 14.64 -1.59
CA ALA A 149 4.69 14.64 -2.28
C ALA A 149 4.98 13.30 -2.96
N THR A 150 4.80 12.20 -2.23
CA THR A 150 4.93 10.82 -2.73
C THR A 150 3.99 10.54 -3.89
N MET A 151 2.71 10.92 -3.75
CA MET A 151 1.69 10.74 -4.79
C MET A 151 2.08 11.52 -6.05
N THR A 152 2.43 12.80 -5.90
CA THR A 152 2.84 13.66 -7.02
C THR A 152 4.01 13.04 -7.78
N ARG A 153 5.03 12.56 -7.07
CA ARG A 153 6.16 11.85 -7.69
C ARG A 153 5.69 10.56 -8.38
N TYR A 154 4.85 9.76 -7.73
CA TYR A 154 4.34 8.50 -8.28
C TYR A 154 3.61 8.67 -9.61
N ILE A 155 2.70 9.64 -9.69
CA ILE A 155 1.83 9.80 -10.87
C ILE A 155 2.51 10.49 -12.06
N THR A 156 3.78 10.89 -11.92
CA THR A 156 4.59 11.42 -13.03
C THR A 156 5.33 10.31 -13.81
N SER A 157 5.41 9.11 -13.26
CA SER A 157 6.11 7.97 -13.87
C SER A 157 5.23 7.28 -14.92
N THR A 158 5.73 7.23 -16.17
CA THR A 158 5.05 6.49 -17.24
C THR A 158 5.12 4.98 -17.05
N ASP A 159 6.16 4.46 -16.39
CA ASP A 159 6.31 3.01 -16.17
C ASP A 159 5.38 2.49 -15.08
N HIS A 160 5.13 3.33 -14.05
CA HIS A 160 4.08 3.05 -13.09
C HIS A 160 2.71 3.03 -13.78
N LEU A 161 2.41 4.05 -14.60
CA LEU A 161 1.16 4.10 -15.36
C LEU A 161 0.97 2.88 -16.28
N LYS A 162 2.00 2.46 -17.03
CA LYS A 162 1.94 1.24 -17.86
C LYS A 162 1.63 0.00 -17.03
N THR A 163 2.25 -0.12 -15.85
CA THR A 163 2.00 -1.25 -14.93
C THR A 163 0.51 -1.27 -14.52
N ILE A 164 -0.04 -0.12 -14.13
CA ILE A 164 -1.45 0.00 -13.74
C ILE A 164 -2.39 -0.26 -14.94
N MET A 165 -2.10 0.28 -16.12
CA MET A 165 -2.90 0.05 -17.33
C MET A 165 -2.92 -1.42 -17.76
N ASN A 166 -1.82 -2.16 -17.53
CA ASN A 166 -1.80 -3.61 -17.76
C ASN A 166 -2.68 -4.34 -16.73
N LEU A 167 -2.67 -3.91 -15.47
CA LEU A 167 -3.51 -4.49 -14.40
C LEU A 167 -5.01 -4.20 -14.61
N LEU A 168 -5.39 -3.13 -15.33
CA LEU A 168 -6.78 -2.93 -15.79
C LEU A 168 -7.28 -4.08 -16.69
N ARG A 169 -6.36 -4.85 -17.28
CA ARG A 169 -6.67 -5.98 -18.17
C ARG A 169 -6.42 -7.34 -17.50
N ASP A 170 -6.19 -7.38 -16.19
CA ASP A 170 -5.98 -8.63 -15.44
C ASP A 170 -7.22 -9.55 -15.55
N GLY A 171 -7.04 -10.86 -15.43
CA GLY A 171 -8.15 -11.83 -15.53
C GLY A 171 -9.18 -11.70 -14.40
N SER A 172 -8.81 -11.10 -13.27
CA SER A 172 -9.71 -10.90 -12.13
C SER A 172 -10.39 -9.53 -12.16
N ALA A 173 -11.72 -9.52 -12.22
CA ALA A 173 -12.52 -8.29 -12.09
C ALA A 173 -12.21 -7.51 -10.81
N THR A 174 -11.87 -8.18 -9.70
CA THR A 174 -11.49 -7.48 -8.47
C THR A 174 -10.15 -6.77 -8.60
N ILE A 175 -9.13 -7.38 -9.22
CA ILE A 175 -7.83 -6.74 -9.46
C ILE A 175 -7.99 -5.55 -10.40
N GLN A 176 -8.76 -5.72 -11.48
CA GLN A 176 -9.06 -4.66 -12.44
C GLN A 176 -9.65 -3.42 -11.74
N MET A 177 -10.53 -3.60 -10.75
CA MET A 177 -11.12 -2.48 -10.00
C MET A 177 -10.11 -1.78 -9.09
N GLU A 178 -9.29 -2.53 -8.36
CA GLU A 178 -8.25 -1.92 -7.53
C GLU A 178 -7.23 -1.16 -8.41
N ALA A 179 -6.93 -1.68 -9.61
CA ALA A 179 -6.14 -0.97 -10.61
C ALA A 179 -6.84 0.29 -11.15
N PHE A 180 -8.17 0.25 -11.33
CA PHE A 180 -8.97 1.41 -11.73
C PHE A 180 -8.89 2.53 -10.69
N HIS A 181 -8.95 2.20 -9.39
CA HIS A 181 -8.81 3.21 -8.33
C HIS A 181 -7.47 3.94 -8.39
N VAL A 182 -6.37 3.24 -8.70
CA VAL A 182 -5.05 3.86 -8.91
C VAL A 182 -5.00 4.65 -10.23
N PHE A 183 -5.53 4.08 -11.33
CA PHE A 183 -5.56 4.72 -12.65
C PHE A 183 -6.30 6.05 -12.63
N LYS A 184 -7.44 6.12 -11.92
CA LYS A 184 -8.22 7.35 -11.74
C LYS A 184 -7.38 8.50 -11.20
N ILE A 185 -6.42 8.25 -10.32
CA ILE A 185 -5.54 9.29 -9.74
C ILE A 185 -4.68 9.94 -10.83
N TYR A 186 -4.17 9.15 -11.78
CA TYR A 186 -3.41 9.69 -12.92
C TYR A 186 -4.26 10.58 -13.82
N VAL A 187 -5.50 10.16 -14.09
CA VAL A 187 -6.42 10.89 -14.97
C VAL A 187 -6.96 12.15 -14.29
N ALA A 188 -7.25 12.09 -12.98
CA ALA A 188 -7.75 13.20 -12.20
C ALA A 188 -6.70 14.30 -11.94
N ASN A 189 -5.41 14.03 -12.17
CA ASN A 189 -4.36 15.03 -11.99
C ASN A 189 -4.52 16.16 -13.01
N PRO A 190 -4.78 17.42 -12.60
CA PRO A 190 -4.89 18.54 -13.54
C PRO A 190 -3.55 18.88 -14.19
N ASN A 191 -2.44 18.67 -13.47
CA ASN A 191 -1.09 19.00 -13.90
C ASN A 191 -0.33 17.74 -14.35
N LYS A 192 -0.87 17.04 -15.35
CA LYS A 192 -0.26 15.82 -15.89
C LYS A 192 1.15 16.12 -16.41
N GLY A 193 2.14 15.29 -16.07
CA GLY A 193 3.46 15.39 -16.70
C GLY A 193 3.37 15.15 -18.21
N ALA A 194 4.21 15.81 -19.02
CA ALA A 194 4.14 15.72 -20.48
C ALA A 194 4.17 14.27 -20.99
N ALA A 195 5.07 13.44 -20.46
CA ALA A 195 5.19 12.04 -20.86
C ALA A 195 3.95 11.19 -20.50
N VAL A 196 3.32 11.46 -19.35
CA VAL A 196 2.08 10.79 -18.93
C VAL A 196 0.89 11.25 -19.79
N HIS A 197 0.80 12.55 -20.04
CA HIS A 197 -0.20 13.14 -20.90
C HIS A 197 -0.13 12.52 -22.32
N ASP A 198 1.06 12.47 -22.91
CA ASP A 198 1.27 11.89 -24.24
C ASP A 198 0.95 10.40 -24.29
N LEU A 199 1.28 9.65 -23.23
CA LEU A 199 0.95 8.24 -23.13
C LEU A 199 -0.57 8.02 -23.12
N LEU A 200 -1.32 8.82 -22.35
CA LEU A 200 -2.78 8.76 -22.32
C LEU A 200 -3.38 9.18 -23.66
N LEU A 201 -2.88 10.27 -24.26
CA LEU A 201 -3.35 10.76 -25.55
C LEU A 201 -3.16 9.73 -26.67
N ARG A 202 -1.98 9.09 -26.76
CA ARG A 202 -1.71 8.02 -27.73
C ARG A 202 -2.62 6.81 -27.58
N ASN A 203 -3.17 6.58 -26.39
CA ASN A 203 -4.08 5.47 -26.09
C ASN A 203 -5.54 5.91 -25.94
N LYS A 204 -5.87 7.18 -26.25
CA LYS A 204 -7.17 7.82 -25.96
C LYS A 204 -8.34 6.99 -26.47
N GLU A 205 -8.37 6.66 -27.75
CA GLU A 205 -9.48 5.91 -28.36
C GLU A 205 -9.63 4.51 -27.76
N ARG A 206 -8.52 3.81 -27.53
CA ARG A 206 -8.53 2.47 -26.93
C ARG A 206 -9.00 2.50 -25.48
N LEU A 207 -8.58 3.52 -24.72
CA LEU A 207 -9.03 3.73 -23.34
C LEU A 207 -10.52 4.06 -23.28
N GLN A 208 -11.03 4.90 -24.17
CA GLN A 208 -12.46 5.20 -24.26
C GLN A 208 -13.29 3.94 -24.54
N ALA A 209 -12.91 3.18 -25.56
CA ALA A 209 -13.58 1.93 -25.91
C ALA A 209 -13.53 0.91 -24.77
N PHE A 210 -12.38 0.78 -24.10
CA PHE A 210 -12.22 -0.10 -22.95
C PHE A 210 -13.11 0.31 -21.78
N LEU A 211 -13.07 1.58 -21.37
CA LEU A 211 -13.83 2.10 -20.23
C LEU A 211 -15.35 2.05 -20.46
N ALA A 212 -15.82 2.24 -21.69
CA ALA A 212 -17.24 2.12 -22.02
C ALA A 212 -17.81 0.71 -21.72
N ALA A 213 -16.98 -0.33 -21.84
CA ALA A 213 -17.36 -1.73 -21.55
C ALA A 213 -16.90 -2.20 -20.16
N PHE A 214 -16.20 -1.36 -19.39
CA PHE A 214 -15.53 -1.77 -18.16
C PHE A 214 -16.53 -1.96 -17.00
N GLN A 215 -16.72 -3.22 -16.59
CA GLN A 215 -17.50 -3.67 -15.43
C GLN A 215 -18.90 -3.05 -15.29
N ASN A 216 -19.64 -3.00 -16.40
CA ASN A 216 -20.99 -2.41 -16.46
C ASN A 216 -22.06 -3.20 -15.68
N ASP A 217 -21.76 -4.43 -15.29
CA ASP A 217 -22.61 -5.32 -14.50
C ASP A 217 -22.67 -4.95 -13.01
N ARG A 218 -21.82 -4.02 -12.56
CA ARG A 218 -21.84 -3.53 -11.17
C ARG A 218 -22.97 -2.52 -10.96
N ALA A 219 -23.87 -2.83 -10.03
CA ALA A 219 -24.87 -1.90 -9.49
C ALA A 219 -24.24 -0.96 -8.43
N ASP A 220 -23.25 -0.19 -8.83
CA ASP A 220 -22.52 0.77 -7.98
C ASP A 220 -22.55 2.15 -8.66
N GLU A 221 -23.41 3.05 -8.15
CA GLU A 221 -23.59 4.39 -8.70
C GLU A 221 -22.32 5.22 -8.58
N GLN A 222 -21.59 5.12 -7.46
CA GLN A 222 -20.34 5.84 -7.26
C GLN A 222 -19.31 5.42 -8.32
N PHE A 223 -19.16 4.12 -8.56
CA PHE A 223 -18.28 3.65 -9.63
C PHE A 223 -18.70 4.15 -11.01
N ALA A 224 -20.00 4.15 -11.33
CA ALA A 224 -20.49 4.64 -12.61
C ALA A 224 -20.16 6.13 -12.82
N GLU A 225 -20.29 6.95 -11.78
CA GLU A 225 -19.90 8.37 -11.81
C GLU A 225 -18.40 8.55 -11.98
N GLU A 226 -17.59 7.82 -11.20
CA GLU A 226 -16.13 7.87 -11.30
C GLU A 226 -15.63 7.45 -12.68
N LYS A 227 -16.24 6.41 -13.27
CA LYS A 227 -15.92 5.96 -14.62
C LYS A 227 -16.27 6.99 -15.67
N ARG A 228 -17.45 7.61 -15.57
CA ARG A 228 -17.87 8.70 -16.46
C ARG A 228 -16.90 9.88 -16.37
N PHE A 229 -16.52 10.28 -15.15
CA PHE A 229 -15.52 11.34 -14.93
C PHE A 229 -14.18 11.01 -15.61
N VAL A 230 -13.66 9.78 -15.42
CA VAL A 230 -12.41 9.35 -16.05
C VAL A 230 -12.52 9.35 -17.58
N MET A 231 -13.64 8.90 -18.14
CA MET A 231 -13.90 8.94 -19.58
C MET A 231 -13.94 10.38 -20.10
N ASP A 232 -14.65 11.29 -19.43
CA ASP A 232 -14.75 12.69 -19.84
C ASP A 232 -13.38 13.38 -19.84
N GLU A 233 -12.57 13.14 -18.81
CA GLU A 233 -11.21 13.71 -18.71
C GLU A 233 -10.28 13.17 -19.79
N ILE A 234 -10.36 11.88 -20.13
CA ILE A 234 -9.59 11.30 -21.25
C ILE A 234 -10.09 11.88 -22.59
N ALA A 235 -11.40 12.11 -22.75
CA ALA A 235 -11.98 12.66 -23.97
C ALA A 235 -11.50 14.10 -24.23
N ARG A 236 -11.25 14.88 -23.17
CA ARG A 236 -10.74 16.25 -23.22
C ARG A 236 -9.24 16.37 -23.48
N LEU A 237 -8.48 15.27 -23.51
CA LEU A 237 -7.06 15.31 -23.83
C LEU A 237 -6.85 15.80 -25.27
N GLU A 238 -6.04 16.83 -25.42
CA GLU A 238 -5.65 17.44 -26.70
C GLU A 238 -4.12 17.53 -26.80
N PRO A 239 -3.54 17.52 -28.01
CA PRO A 239 -2.11 17.77 -28.19
C PRO A 239 -1.70 19.09 -27.52
N ARG A 240 -0.54 19.11 -26.85
CA ARG A 240 0.02 20.32 -26.23
C ARG A 240 0.70 21.22 -27.26
#